data_AF-A0A1G1EKX2-F1
#
_entry.id   AF-A0A1G1EKX2-F1
#
_cell.length_a   1.000
_cell.length_b   1.000
_cell.length_c   1.000
_cell.angle_alpha   90.00
_cell.angle_beta   90.00
_cell.angle_gamma   90.00
#
_symmetry.space_group_name_H-M   'P 1'
#
loop_
_entity.id
_entity.type
_entity.pdbx_description
1 polymer ?
#
loop_
_entity_poly.entity_id
_entity_poly.type
_entity_poly.pdbx_seq_one_letter_code
_entity_poly.pdbx_strand_id
1 'polypeptide(L)'
;RAQSTCDISKTTICTIEVWLAHPQAKKDVEIRDFLKGKSIKVLRSTIQYWKPTGGHPPTNIAIGGGVGAEDARMAINLALKYNDKIESLILQRLNSANYVAIGHSAWDENSQIPITSENLQRLLDPRLTATEFHALYLELTGEKNIPQKPFY
;
A
#
# COMPACT_ATOMS: atom_id res chain seq x y z
N ARG A 1 -6.89 -20.20 11.24
CA ARG A 1 -7.81 -19.54 10.28
C ARG A 1 -7.30 -19.91 8.90
N ALA A 2 -8.06 -20.63 8.08
CA ALA A 2 -7.59 -21.08 6.77
C ALA A 2 -7.11 -19.87 5.95
N GLN A 3 -5.82 -19.85 5.59
CA GLN A 3 -5.27 -18.91 4.62
C GLN A 3 -6.12 -19.08 3.35
N SER A 4 -6.95 -18.09 3.04
CA SER A 4 -7.55 -18.03 1.72
C SER A 4 -6.39 -17.95 0.74
N THR A 5 -6.25 -18.95 -0.11
CA THR A 5 -5.19 -19.08 -1.11
C THR A 5 -5.30 -17.89 -2.07
N CYS A 6 -4.53 -16.86 -1.77
CA CYS A 6 -4.30 -15.75 -2.67
C CYS A 6 -3.58 -16.28 -3.90
N ASP A 7 -4.19 -16.15 -5.07
CA ASP A 7 -3.60 -16.57 -6.34
C ASP A 7 -2.62 -15.50 -6.82
N ILE A 8 -1.37 -15.63 -6.36
CA ILE A 8 -0.29 -14.70 -6.65
C ILE A 8 0.12 -14.65 -8.14
N SER A 9 -0.44 -15.54 -8.98
CA SER A 9 -0.24 -15.47 -10.44
C SER A 9 -1.00 -14.33 -11.10
N LYS A 10 -2.04 -13.78 -10.44
CA LYS A 10 -2.88 -12.69 -10.98
C LYS A 10 -2.58 -11.34 -10.34
N THR A 11 -2.37 -11.34 -9.03
CA THR A 11 -1.93 -10.19 -8.26
C THR A 11 -1.15 -10.68 -7.06
N THR A 12 -0.07 -9.99 -6.75
CA THR A 12 0.76 -10.25 -5.58
C THR A 12 0.21 -9.59 -4.31
N ILE A 13 -0.93 -8.88 -4.39
CA ILE A 13 -1.61 -8.30 -3.22
C ILE A 13 -2.68 -9.26 -2.73
N CYS A 14 -2.45 -9.86 -1.57
CA CYS A 14 -3.39 -10.79 -0.95
C CYS A 14 -4.37 -10.09 0.00
N THR A 15 -3.89 -9.03 0.65
CA THR A 15 -4.70 -8.19 1.53
C THR A 15 -4.40 -6.75 1.19
N ILE A 16 -5.47 -5.98 0.94
CA ILE A 16 -5.40 -4.53 0.86
C ILE A 16 -6.39 -3.90 1.84
N GLU A 17 -5.95 -2.86 2.53
CA GLU A 17 -6.79 -2.01 3.36
C GLU A 17 -6.62 -0.55 2.97
N VAL A 18 -7.72 0.14 2.67
CA VAL A 18 -7.70 1.48 2.09
C VAL A 18 -8.58 2.38 2.94
N TRP A 19 -7.99 3.41 3.53
CA TRP A 19 -8.72 4.52 4.15
C TRP A 19 -8.73 5.70 3.20
N LEU A 20 -9.93 6.16 2.88
CA LEU A 20 -10.17 7.24 1.94
C LEU A 20 -10.85 8.42 2.64
N ALA A 21 -10.64 9.62 2.09
CA ALA A 21 -11.37 10.80 2.52
C ALA A 21 -12.88 10.62 2.35
N HIS A 22 -13.68 11.21 3.25
CA HIS A 22 -15.14 11.07 3.26
C HIS A 22 -15.82 11.29 1.89
N PRO A 23 -15.44 12.31 1.08
CA PRO A 23 -16.07 12.54 -0.22
C PRO A 23 -15.96 11.37 -1.21
N GLN A 24 -14.93 10.52 -1.07
CA GLN A 24 -14.73 9.36 -1.94
C GLN A 24 -15.76 8.24 -1.69
N ALA A 25 -16.56 8.32 -0.63
CA ALA A 25 -17.65 7.35 -0.37
C ALA A 25 -18.65 7.29 -1.53
N LYS A 26 -18.81 8.38 -2.28
CA LYS A 26 -19.65 8.43 -3.49
C LYS A 26 -19.12 7.56 -4.64
N LYS A 27 -17.85 7.16 -4.59
CA LYS A 27 -17.17 6.31 -5.58
C LYS A 27 -16.94 4.87 -5.09
N ASP A 28 -17.55 4.45 -3.97
CA ASP A 28 -17.31 3.13 -3.38
C ASP A 28 -17.47 1.98 -4.38
N VAL A 29 -18.52 2.01 -5.21
CA VAL A 29 -18.75 1.00 -6.25
C VAL A 29 -17.59 0.95 -7.26
N GLU A 30 -17.17 2.11 -7.80
CA GLU A 30 -16.05 2.22 -8.75
C GLU A 30 -14.76 1.63 -8.15
N ILE A 31 -14.47 1.97 -6.90
CA ILE A 31 -13.23 1.57 -6.22
C ILE A 31 -13.26 0.06 -5.93
N ARG A 32 -14.39 -0.46 -5.46
CA ARG A 32 -14.56 -1.90 -5.24
C ARG A 32 -14.42 -2.69 -6.53
N ASP A 33 -15.04 -2.22 -7.60
CA ASP A 33 -15.00 -2.94 -8.89
C ASP A 33 -13.61 -2.88 -9.52
N PHE A 34 -12.89 -1.77 -9.37
CA PHE A 34 -11.48 -1.70 -9.73
C PHE A 34 -10.64 -2.76 -9.00
N LEU A 35 -10.76 -2.86 -7.66
CA LEU A 35 -10.01 -3.84 -6.87
C LEU A 35 -10.37 -5.29 -7.23
N LYS A 36 -11.68 -5.59 -7.39
CA LYS A 36 -12.13 -6.90 -7.85
C LYS A 36 -11.58 -7.24 -9.24
N GLY A 37 -11.54 -6.26 -10.15
CA GLY A 37 -10.98 -6.42 -11.49
C GLY A 37 -9.49 -6.77 -11.49
N LYS A 38 -8.77 -6.45 -10.41
CA LYS A 38 -7.39 -6.87 -10.15
C LYS A 38 -7.27 -8.23 -9.45
N SER A 39 -8.37 -8.99 -9.34
CA SER A 39 -8.45 -10.24 -8.56
C SER A 39 -8.15 -10.08 -7.07
N ILE A 40 -8.20 -8.85 -6.54
CA ILE A 40 -8.03 -8.59 -5.11
C ILE A 40 -9.34 -8.85 -4.39
N LYS A 41 -9.28 -9.61 -3.30
CA LYS A 41 -10.46 -9.90 -2.48
C LYS A 41 -10.91 -8.64 -1.73
N VAL A 42 -12.11 -8.17 -2.05
CA VAL A 42 -12.72 -7.00 -1.40
C VAL A 42 -13.65 -7.45 -0.26
N LEU A 43 -13.17 -7.32 0.97
CA LEU A 43 -13.94 -7.55 2.20
C LEU A 43 -14.57 -6.23 2.71
N ARG A 44 -15.39 -6.34 3.76
CA ARG A 44 -15.99 -5.18 4.43
C ARG A 44 -14.92 -4.19 4.95
N SER A 45 -13.79 -4.70 5.44
CA SER A 45 -12.68 -3.89 5.97
C SER A 45 -11.70 -3.39 4.90
N THR A 46 -11.83 -3.83 3.63
CA THR A 46 -10.89 -3.47 2.55
C THR A 46 -10.93 -1.99 2.22
N ILE A 47 -12.10 -1.36 2.28
CA ILE A 47 -12.25 0.08 2.04
C ILE A 47 -13.02 0.69 3.19
N GLN A 48 -12.45 1.69 3.81
CA GLN A 48 -13.05 2.49 4.87
C GLN A 48 -12.96 3.97 4.51
N TYR A 49 -13.93 4.73 5.00
CA TYR A 49 -14.02 6.17 4.75
C TYR A 49 -13.90 6.91 6.06
N TRP A 50 -13.11 7.97 6.06
CA TRP A 50 -13.05 8.89 7.19
C TRP A 50 -14.40 9.55 7.43
N LYS A 51 -14.65 9.95 8.67
CA LYS A 51 -15.86 10.70 9.03
C LYS A 51 -15.82 12.07 8.34
N PRO A 52 -16.98 12.65 7.96
CA PRO A 52 -17.03 13.95 7.29
C PRO A 52 -16.34 15.07 8.09
N THR A 53 -16.40 15.01 9.41
CA THR A 53 -15.77 15.97 10.33
C THR A 53 -14.41 15.53 10.84
N GLY A 54 -13.91 14.37 10.39
CA GLY A 54 -12.71 13.71 10.91
C GLY A 54 -11.40 14.13 10.24
N GLY A 55 -11.45 15.03 9.25
CA GLY A 55 -10.28 15.40 8.45
C GLY A 55 -9.98 14.41 7.32
N HIS A 56 -8.72 14.33 6.95
CA HIS A 56 -8.21 13.46 5.88
C HIS A 56 -7.57 12.19 6.45
N PRO A 57 -7.59 11.07 5.72
CA PRO A 57 -6.74 9.94 6.08
C PRO A 57 -5.28 10.36 6.15
N PRO A 58 -4.45 9.67 6.96
CA PRO A 58 -3.02 9.70 6.81
C PRO A 58 -2.59 9.59 5.34
N THR A 59 -1.51 10.25 4.99
CA THR A 59 -0.92 10.24 3.64
C THR A 59 0.22 9.23 3.57
N ASN A 60 0.05 8.10 4.26
CA ASN A 60 1.03 7.02 4.35
C ASN A 60 0.65 5.83 3.46
N ILE A 61 1.64 5.02 3.11
CA ILE A 61 1.43 3.75 2.41
C ILE A 61 2.35 2.67 2.97
N ALA A 62 1.78 1.49 3.21
CA ALA A 62 2.50 0.27 3.56
C ALA A 62 2.51 -0.68 2.37
N ILE A 63 3.68 -1.21 2.04
CA ILE A 63 3.86 -2.22 0.99
C ILE A 63 4.76 -3.34 1.53
N GLY A 64 4.21 -4.54 1.64
CA GLY A 64 4.94 -5.73 2.04
C GLY A 64 5.97 -6.16 0.99
N GLY A 65 7.06 -6.81 1.43
CA GLY A 65 8.18 -7.19 0.56
C GLY A 65 7.94 -8.38 -0.38
N GLY A 66 6.71 -8.91 -0.41
CA GLY A 66 6.26 -9.93 -1.37
C GLY A 66 5.34 -9.35 -2.47
N VAL A 67 5.08 -8.04 -2.45
CA VAL A 67 4.26 -7.37 -3.48
C VAL A 67 5.11 -7.02 -4.69
N GLY A 68 4.81 -7.60 -5.85
CA GLY A 68 5.48 -7.29 -7.11
C GLY A 68 5.43 -5.81 -7.47
N ALA A 69 6.45 -5.32 -8.17
CA ALA A 69 6.60 -3.90 -8.46
C ALA A 69 5.41 -3.29 -9.22
N GLU A 70 4.78 -4.04 -10.13
CA GLU A 70 3.59 -3.56 -10.86
C GLU A 70 2.39 -3.35 -9.93
N ASP A 71 2.11 -4.29 -9.04
CA ASP A 71 1.04 -4.18 -8.06
C ASP A 71 1.32 -3.08 -7.02
N ALA A 72 2.58 -2.93 -6.61
CA ALA A 72 3.02 -1.87 -5.72
C ALA A 72 2.81 -0.48 -6.35
N ARG A 73 3.19 -0.30 -7.62
CA ARG A 73 2.92 0.93 -8.39
C ARG A 73 1.43 1.17 -8.57
N MET A 74 0.63 0.11 -8.79
CA MET A 74 -0.83 0.22 -8.83
C MET A 74 -1.39 0.74 -7.51
N ALA A 75 -0.92 0.24 -6.36
CA ALA A 75 -1.31 0.73 -5.05
C ALA A 75 -0.92 2.20 -4.80
N ILE A 76 0.29 2.59 -5.20
CA ILE A 76 0.74 4.00 -5.15
C ILE A 76 -0.19 4.89 -5.99
N ASN A 77 -0.49 4.50 -7.23
CA ASN A 77 -1.39 5.25 -8.10
C ASN A 77 -2.83 5.31 -7.56
N LEU A 78 -3.29 4.23 -6.92
CA LEU A 78 -4.60 4.20 -6.26
C LEU A 78 -4.66 5.21 -5.11
N ALA A 79 -3.61 5.27 -4.28
CA ALA A 79 -3.48 6.24 -3.21
C ALA A 79 -3.46 7.68 -3.75
N LEU A 80 -2.67 7.96 -4.78
CA LEU A 80 -2.62 9.29 -5.41
C LEU A 80 -3.98 9.69 -6.02
N LYS A 81 -4.70 8.75 -6.65
CA LYS A 81 -6.01 9.02 -7.27
C LYS A 81 -7.08 9.43 -6.25
N TYR A 82 -7.05 8.87 -5.04
CA TYR A 82 -8.15 9.01 -4.08
C TYR A 82 -7.81 9.73 -2.77
N ASN A 83 -6.51 9.88 -2.43
CA ASN A 83 -6.01 10.54 -1.23
C ASN A 83 -5.06 11.73 -1.51
N ASP A 84 -4.97 12.17 -2.76
CA ASP A 84 -4.24 13.35 -3.26
C ASP A 84 -2.70 13.27 -3.20
N LYS A 85 -2.11 12.77 -2.10
CA LYS A 85 -0.66 12.71 -1.88
C LYS A 85 -0.23 11.53 -1.03
N ILE A 86 1.06 11.20 -1.10
CA ILE A 86 1.76 10.26 -0.22
C ILE A 86 2.99 10.97 0.32
N GLU A 87 3.08 11.08 1.64
CA GLU A 87 4.15 11.81 2.34
C GLU A 87 5.03 10.88 3.19
N SER A 88 4.60 9.65 3.45
CA SER A 88 5.41 8.68 4.19
C SER A 88 5.24 7.24 3.71
N LEU A 89 6.31 6.48 3.84
CA LEU A 89 6.33 5.03 3.67
C LEU A 89 6.34 4.37 5.05
N ILE A 90 5.61 3.26 5.20
CA ILE A 90 5.70 2.45 6.40
C ILE A 90 6.91 1.53 6.31
N LEU A 91 7.64 1.36 7.41
CA LEU A 91 8.72 0.38 7.53
C LEU A 91 8.26 -1.01 7.03
N GLN A 92 8.93 -1.54 6.02
CA GLN A 92 8.53 -2.76 5.32
C GLN A 92 8.46 -3.96 6.29
N ARG A 93 9.38 -4.04 7.25
CA ARG A 93 9.45 -5.15 8.21
C ARG A 93 8.24 -5.30 9.13
N LEU A 94 7.38 -4.28 9.19
CA LEU A 94 6.14 -4.29 9.99
C LEU A 94 4.97 -4.96 9.26
N ASN A 95 5.12 -5.21 7.96
CA ASN A 95 4.03 -5.64 7.08
C ASN A 95 4.20 -7.10 6.66
N SER A 96 3.08 -7.81 6.52
CA SER A 96 3.09 -9.14 5.90
C SER A 96 3.51 -9.06 4.42
N ALA A 97 4.09 -10.13 3.88
CA ALA A 97 4.69 -10.15 2.54
C ALA A 97 3.79 -9.55 1.44
N ASN A 98 2.54 -10.03 1.35
CA ASN A 98 1.60 -9.68 0.28
C ASN A 98 0.51 -8.70 0.76
N TYR A 99 0.88 -7.78 1.66
CA TYR A 99 -0.01 -6.80 2.26
C TYR A 99 0.23 -5.40 1.72
N VAL A 100 -0.86 -4.67 1.49
CA VAL A 100 -0.84 -3.24 1.20
C VAL A 100 -1.81 -2.52 2.14
N ALA A 101 -1.42 -1.36 2.64
CA ALA A 101 -2.37 -0.44 3.23
C ALA A 101 -2.15 1.00 2.83
N ILE A 102 -3.24 1.73 2.62
CA ILE A 102 -3.26 3.11 2.14
C ILE A 102 -3.97 3.96 3.18
N GLY A 103 -3.28 4.97 3.69
CA GLY A 103 -3.80 5.97 4.62
C GLY A 103 -4.28 5.42 5.96
N HIS A 104 -3.64 4.36 6.46
CA HIS A 104 -4.03 3.71 7.69
C HIS A 104 -3.35 4.35 8.91
N SER A 105 -4.11 4.59 9.98
CA SER A 105 -3.63 5.16 11.24
C SER A 105 -3.13 4.14 12.27
N ALA A 106 -2.79 2.91 11.87
CA ALA A 106 -2.38 1.86 12.81
C ALA A 106 -0.94 2.01 13.31
N TRP A 107 -0.10 2.73 12.57
CA TRP A 107 1.32 2.88 12.88
C TRP A 107 1.60 4.13 13.70
N ASP A 108 2.57 4.02 14.60
CA ASP A 108 3.12 5.17 15.31
C ASP A 108 4.01 6.02 14.40
N GLU A 109 4.44 7.18 14.89
CA GLU A 109 5.26 8.12 14.12
C GLU A 109 6.63 7.55 13.71
N ASN A 110 7.26 6.70 14.53
CA ASN A 110 8.57 6.12 14.21
C ASN A 110 8.49 5.04 13.12
N SER A 111 7.29 4.55 12.86
CA SER A 111 7.01 3.56 11.82
C SER A 111 6.75 4.20 10.45
N GLN A 112 6.67 5.53 10.37
CA GLN A 112 6.36 6.32 9.18
C GLN A 112 7.58 7.13 8.75
N ILE A 113 8.18 6.75 7.63
CA ILE A 113 9.38 7.43 7.11
C ILE A 113 8.96 8.47 6.06
N PRO A 114 9.21 9.78 6.31
CA PRO A 114 8.88 10.82 5.35
C PRO A 114 9.60 10.62 4.02
N ILE A 115 8.90 10.88 2.91
CA ILE A 115 9.45 10.85 1.56
C ILE A 115 9.15 12.14 0.81
N THR A 116 9.98 12.46 -0.18
CA THR A 116 9.72 13.55 -1.12
C THR A 116 8.97 13.05 -2.36
N SER A 117 8.46 13.98 -3.16
CA SER A 117 7.87 13.66 -4.46
C SER A 117 8.85 12.95 -5.40
N GLU A 118 10.15 13.31 -5.37
CA GLU A 118 11.20 12.67 -6.16
C GLU A 118 11.42 11.21 -5.73
N ASN A 119 11.40 10.93 -4.42
CA ASN A 119 11.46 9.57 -3.91
C ASN A 119 10.26 8.74 -4.41
N LEU A 120 9.07 9.34 -4.42
CA LEU A 120 7.87 8.67 -4.95
C LEU A 120 7.96 8.41 -6.46
N GLN A 121 8.49 9.35 -7.24
CA GLN A 121 8.71 9.17 -8.68
C GLN A 121 9.71 8.05 -8.97
N ARG A 122 10.76 7.90 -8.15
CA ARG A 122 11.69 6.76 -8.27
C ARG A 122 10.97 5.43 -8.09
N LEU A 123 10.07 5.30 -7.10
CA LEU A 123 9.27 4.09 -6.88
C LEU A 123 8.28 3.81 -8.02
N LEU A 124 7.83 4.85 -8.72
CA LEU A 124 6.93 4.75 -9.87
C LEU A 124 7.63 4.37 -11.18
N ASP A 125 8.96 4.31 -11.23
CA ASP A 125 9.69 3.94 -12.44
C ASP A 125 9.29 2.53 -12.92
N PRO A 126 8.70 2.40 -14.12
CA PRO A 126 8.20 1.13 -14.64
C PRO A 126 9.35 0.15 -14.96
N ARG A 127 10.59 0.62 -15.05
CA ARG A 127 11.77 -0.21 -15.36
C ARG A 127 12.24 -1.02 -14.14
N LEU A 128 11.81 -0.66 -12.93
CA LEU A 128 12.20 -1.40 -11.73
C LEU A 128 11.56 -2.78 -11.71
N THR A 129 12.40 -3.79 -11.60
CA THR A 129 12.02 -5.16 -11.21
C THR A 129 11.48 -5.17 -9.77
N ALA A 130 10.85 -6.28 -9.36
CA ALA A 130 10.39 -6.45 -7.97
C ALA A 130 11.54 -6.32 -6.95
N THR A 131 12.70 -6.91 -7.26
CA THR A 131 13.90 -6.83 -6.41
C THR A 131 14.40 -5.39 -6.29
N GLU A 132 14.49 -4.66 -7.40
CA GLU A 132 14.97 -3.27 -7.38
C GLU A 132 13.97 -2.33 -6.71
N PHE A 133 12.67 -2.54 -6.93
CA PHE A 133 11.61 -1.78 -6.24
C PHE A 133 11.73 -1.92 -4.73
N HIS A 134 11.89 -3.15 -4.21
CA HIS A 134 12.02 -3.36 -2.78
C HIS A 134 13.38 -2.92 -2.24
N ALA A 135 14.47 -3.06 -3.00
CA ALA A 135 15.75 -2.48 -2.62
C ALA A 135 15.66 -0.94 -2.47
N LEU A 136 14.95 -0.27 -3.38
CA LEU A 136 14.67 1.16 -3.29
C LEU A 136 13.75 1.47 -2.11
N TYR A 137 12.69 0.70 -1.90
CA TYR A 137 11.79 0.88 -0.75
C TYR A 137 12.56 0.82 0.58
N LEU A 138 13.40 -0.21 0.75
CA LEU A 138 14.25 -0.39 1.93
C LEU A 138 15.32 0.70 2.07
N GLU A 139 15.83 1.23 0.97
CA GLU A 139 16.72 2.40 0.99
C GLU A 139 15.99 3.64 1.51
N LEU A 140 14.80 3.92 0.99
CA LEU A 140 13.98 5.07 1.37
C LEU A 140 13.48 4.99 2.82
N THR A 141 13.23 3.78 3.34
CA THR A 141 12.84 3.57 4.74
C THR A 141 14.02 3.43 5.71
N GLY A 142 15.27 3.46 5.23
CA GLY A 142 16.46 3.26 6.07
C GLY A 142 16.65 1.81 6.54
N GLU A 143 15.95 0.85 5.93
CA GLU A 143 15.97 -0.58 6.28
C GLU A 143 16.96 -1.41 5.44
N LYS A 144 17.68 -0.81 4.49
CA LYS A 144 18.60 -1.50 3.55
C LYS A 144 19.62 -2.44 4.21
N ASN A 145 20.09 -2.08 5.41
CA ASN A 145 21.07 -2.85 6.17
C ASN A 145 20.46 -3.60 7.36
N ILE A 146 19.14 -3.58 7.51
CA ILE A 146 18.43 -4.26 8.59
C ILE A 146 18.02 -5.65 8.09
N PRO A 147 18.36 -6.74 8.82
CA PRO A 147 17.91 -8.07 8.47
C PRO A 147 16.38 -8.12 8.36
N GLN A 148 15.89 -8.47 7.17
CA GLN A 148 14.48 -8.67 6.94
C GLN A 148 14.08 -10.05 7.47
N LYS A 149 12.94 -10.13 8.15
CA LYS A 149 12.41 -11.43 8.56
C LYS A 149 12.03 -12.22 7.29
N PRO A 150 12.45 -13.48 7.15
CA PRO A 150 11.96 -14.31 6.06
C PRO A 150 10.43 -14.42 6.13
N PHE A 151 9.79 -14.33 4.97
CA PHE A 151 8.35 -14.52 4.84
C PHE A 151 8.03 -16.00 5.06
N TYR A 152 7.30 -16.33 6.15
CA TYR A 152 6.81 -17.67 6.46
C TYR A 152 5.32 -17.79 6.16
#